data_AF-A0A7X9BE63-F1
#
_entry.id   AF-A0A7X9BE63-F1
#
_cell.length_a   1.000
_cell.length_b   1.000
_cell.length_c   1.000
_cell.angle_alpha   90.00
_cell.angle_beta   90.00
_cell.angle_gamma   90.00
#
_symmetry.space_group_name_H-M   'P 1'
#
loop_
_entity.id
_entity.type
_entity.pdbx_description
1 polymer ?
#
loop_
_entity_poly.entity_id
_entity_poly.type
_entity_poly.pdbx_seq_one_letter_code
_entity_poly.pdbx_strand_id
1 'polypeptide(L)'
;MKESVKIATIGALLHDVGKVLYRSGNLDGRAHSISGADWLKQFTSDQAILDCIRYHHHQEIAKADLPKDSLAYVVYLADNISSGADRLEIEGIGEKGFKKNRPLESIYNLLNNCHGNAVHKVATIEKNINYPQAPQAHDYSPDYQKISHEMFEAIKGIEFSNAFINSLLEILEAYLSYVPSSTYLGEVADISLFDHSKITAAVASCLVLYLESQDRQDYAQELFKNRDQFYGEQAFSLLSIDVSGVQQFIYAISSKGALKGLRSRSFYLEILVENLADELLAACSLSRANLIYTGGGHAYLLLPNTTATQEKVDKALTNYNRRLAEKFGTRLFVAHGIKECSANELMSKTADPEAYSNIFRSVSAGIAQKKLHRYSPQDLRLLNSTSTDQEGRECAICGASDDLEERETGVICSTCAAFADISNMLIRPEVVLTVTNEKVSGPYLPLFSVDGKDLY
;
A
#
# COMPACT_ATOMS: atom_id res chain seq x y z
N MET A 1 16.08 2.99 -0.86
CA MET A 1 15.59 2.41 -2.12
C MET A 1 16.64 2.64 -3.22
N LYS A 2 16.83 1.68 -4.13
CA LYS A 2 17.73 1.83 -5.30
C LYS A 2 17.22 2.91 -6.24
N GLU A 3 18.12 3.53 -7.00
CA GLU A 3 17.77 4.62 -7.92
C GLU A 3 16.81 4.18 -9.03
N SER A 4 17.02 3.01 -9.62
CA SER A 4 16.14 2.41 -10.64
C SER A 4 14.71 2.22 -10.15
N VAL A 5 14.55 1.69 -8.93
CA VAL A 5 13.25 1.49 -8.29
C VAL A 5 12.57 2.84 -8.02
N LYS A 6 13.31 3.84 -7.52
CA LYS A 6 12.78 5.20 -7.29
C LYS A 6 12.23 5.79 -8.58
N ILE A 7 13.01 5.78 -9.65
CA ILE A 7 12.62 6.36 -10.95
C ILE A 7 11.40 5.62 -11.51
N ALA A 8 11.39 4.28 -11.48
CA ALA A 8 10.26 3.49 -11.94
C ALA A 8 8.99 3.76 -11.14
N THR A 9 9.08 3.85 -9.81
CA THR A 9 7.96 4.18 -8.93
C THR A 9 7.41 5.57 -9.22
N ILE A 10 8.26 6.60 -9.29
CA ILE A 10 7.81 7.98 -9.57
C ILE A 10 7.23 8.10 -10.99
N GLY A 11 7.91 7.51 -11.98
CA GLY A 11 7.45 7.47 -13.36
C GLY A 11 6.09 6.79 -13.49
N ALA A 12 5.87 5.67 -12.80
CA ALA A 12 4.60 4.96 -12.76
C ALA A 12 3.50 5.72 -12.01
N LEU A 13 3.81 6.39 -10.89
CA LEU A 13 2.82 7.22 -10.19
C LEU A 13 2.32 8.39 -11.05
N LEU A 14 3.20 8.90 -11.92
CA LEU A 14 2.93 10.11 -12.71
C LEU A 14 2.56 9.83 -14.17
N HIS A 15 2.64 8.59 -14.65
CA HIS A 15 2.55 8.28 -16.09
C HIS A 15 1.27 8.82 -16.74
N ASP A 16 0.15 8.78 -16.02
CA ASP A 16 -1.17 9.11 -16.52
C ASP A 16 -1.73 10.47 -16.05
N VAL A 17 -0.94 11.31 -15.36
CA VAL A 17 -1.41 12.64 -14.91
C VAL A 17 -1.85 13.54 -16.07
N GLY A 18 -1.34 13.29 -17.28
CA GLY A 18 -1.78 13.94 -18.50
C GLY A 18 -3.27 13.76 -18.80
N LYS A 19 -3.93 12.70 -18.28
CA LYS A 19 -5.38 12.49 -18.44
C LYS A 19 -6.18 13.61 -17.78
N VAL A 20 -5.74 14.09 -16.62
CA VAL A 20 -6.37 15.21 -15.89
C VAL A 20 -6.25 16.50 -16.71
N LEU A 21 -5.05 16.78 -17.23
CA LEU A 21 -4.78 17.93 -18.09
C LEU A 21 -5.65 17.91 -19.35
N TYR A 22 -5.71 16.76 -20.03
CA TYR A 22 -6.55 16.57 -21.21
C TYR A 22 -8.04 16.83 -20.91
N ARG A 23 -8.52 16.40 -19.72
CA ARG A 23 -9.92 16.56 -19.31
C ARG A 23 -10.26 17.98 -18.86
N SER A 24 -9.29 18.79 -18.43
CA SER A 24 -9.49 20.20 -18.02
C SER A 24 -9.97 21.14 -19.15
N GLY A 25 -9.89 20.72 -20.42
CA GLY A 25 -10.31 21.58 -21.54
C GLY A 25 -9.23 22.56 -22.03
N ASN A 26 -8.10 22.67 -21.32
CA ASN A 26 -6.89 23.32 -21.81
C ASN A 26 -6.22 22.38 -22.84
N LEU A 27 -6.67 22.43 -24.09
CA LEU A 27 -6.17 21.57 -25.16
C LEU A 27 -5.09 22.25 -25.99
N ASP A 28 -4.06 21.46 -26.33
CA ASP A 28 -3.42 21.52 -27.65
C ASP A 28 -3.76 20.30 -28.54
N GLY A 29 -4.62 19.38 -28.08
CA GLY A 29 -5.08 18.21 -28.85
C GLY A 29 -4.10 17.02 -28.91
N ARG A 30 -2.93 17.09 -28.27
CA ARG A 30 -1.95 15.99 -28.23
C ARG A 30 -2.37 14.86 -27.29
N ALA A 31 -1.75 13.69 -27.47
CA ALA A 31 -1.92 12.53 -26.58
C ALA A 31 -1.49 12.87 -25.14
N HIS A 32 -2.13 12.24 -24.14
CA HIS A 32 -1.93 12.61 -22.74
C HIS A 32 -0.52 12.31 -22.23
N SER A 33 0.14 11.28 -22.77
CA SER A 33 1.56 10.98 -22.51
C SER A 33 2.49 12.15 -22.87
N ILE A 34 2.15 12.86 -23.95
CA ILE A 34 2.91 14.03 -24.42
C ILE A 34 2.70 15.21 -23.49
N SER A 35 1.44 15.56 -23.24
CA SER A 35 1.08 16.71 -22.43
C SER A 35 1.52 16.53 -20.98
N GLY A 36 1.40 15.32 -20.43
CA GLY A 36 1.88 14.98 -19.09
C GLY A 36 3.40 15.12 -18.97
N ALA A 37 4.17 14.56 -19.91
CA ALA A 37 5.63 14.66 -19.89
C ALA A 37 6.11 16.10 -20.05
N ASP A 38 5.52 16.88 -20.98
CA ASP A 38 5.87 18.28 -21.16
C ASP A 38 5.52 19.13 -19.93
N TRP A 39 4.39 18.84 -19.30
CA TRP A 39 3.99 19.52 -18.07
C TRP A 39 4.95 19.22 -16.91
N LEU A 40 5.44 17.98 -16.78
CA LEU A 40 6.36 17.56 -15.71
C LEU A 40 7.78 18.12 -15.84
N LYS A 41 8.19 18.60 -17.02
CA LYS A 41 9.50 19.28 -17.22
C LYS A 41 9.69 20.53 -16.34
N GLN A 42 8.59 21.09 -15.82
CA GLN A 42 8.63 22.22 -14.89
C GLN A 42 9.08 21.83 -13.49
N PHE A 43 9.01 20.54 -13.13
CA PHE A 43 9.31 20.01 -11.80
C PHE A 43 10.55 19.13 -11.76
N THR A 44 10.89 18.48 -12.87
CA THR A 44 12.07 17.63 -12.97
C THR A 44 12.75 17.76 -14.31
N SER A 45 14.08 17.67 -14.29
CA SER A 45 14.94 17.50 -15.46
C SER A 45 15.42 16.06 -15.65
N ASP A 46 14.95 15.13 -14.81
CA ASP A 46 15.31 13.72 -14.90
C ASP A 46 14.64 13.07 -16.12
N GLN A 47 15.44 12.81 -17.15
CA GLN A 47 14.95 12.25 -18.41
C GLN A 47 14.36 10.85 -18.24
N ALA A 48 14.87 10.04 -17.31
CA ALA A 48 14.36 8.68 -17.12
C ALA A 48 12.93 8.69 -16.55
N ILE A 49 12.63 9.62 -15.64
CA ILE A 49 11.25 9.85 -15.18
C ILE A 49 10.37 10.32 -16.35
N LEU A 50 10.83 11.33 -17.09
CA LEU A 50 10.08 11.90 -18.22
C LEU A 50 9.82 10.87 -19.33
N ASP A 51 10.75 9.96 -19.60
CA ASP A 51 10.60 8.89 -20.58
C ASP A 51 9.53 7.89 -20.17
N CYS A 52 9.45 7.52 -18.88
CA CYS A 52 8.37 6.68 -18.36
C CYS A 52 7.00 7.29 -18.66
N ILE A 53 6.84 8.60 -18.49
CA ILE A 53 5.56 9.29 -18.77
C ILE A 53 5.34 9.44 -20.27
N ARG A 54 6.39 9.75 -21.04
CA ARG A 54 6.27 10.02 -22.47
C ARG A 54 5.97 8.77 -23.29
N TYR A 55 6.51 7.63 -22.88
CA TYR A 55 6.55 6.40 -23.67
C TYR A 55 5.84 5.21 -23.01
N HIS A 56 4.96 5.40 -22.01
CA HIS A 56 4.21 4.28 -21.42
C HIS A 56 3.15 3.66 -22.34
N HIS A 57 2.86 4.25 -23.51
CA HIS A 57 1.94 3.69 -24.50
C HIS A 57 2.66 2.93 -25.62
N HIS A 58 2.00 1.91 -26.15
CA HIS A 58 2.60 1.05 -27.19
C HIS A 58 3.00 1.83 -28.45
N GLN A 59 2.19 2.79 -28.90
CA GLN A 59 2.43 3.51 -30.16
C GLN A 59 3.67 4.40 -30.09
N GLU A 60 3.91 4.99 -28.91
CA GLU A 60 5.02 5.87 -28.60
C GLU A 60 6.30 5.07 -28.38
N ILE A 61 6.26 4.04 -27.53
CA ILE A 61 7.45 3.26 -27.19
C ILE A 61 7.98 2.44 -28.37
N ALA A 62 7.11 1.94 -29.25
CA ALA A 62 7.50 1.16 -30.42
C ALA A 62 8.34 1.97 -31.43
N LYS A 63 8.22 3.30 -31.41
CA LYS A 63 8.90 4.23 -32.32
C LYS A 63 10.02 5.01 -31.63
N ALA A 64 10.20 4.80 -30.32
CA ALA A 64 11.17 5.54 -29.54
C ALA A 64 12.57 4.91 -29.66
N ASP A 65 13.60 5.77 -29.72
CA ASP A 65 15.00 5.34 -29.65
C ASP A 65 15.45 5.38 -28.18
N LEU A 66 14.98 4.41 -27.40
CA LEU A 66 15.29 4.29 -25.98
C LEU A 66 16.43 3.28 -25.74
N PRO A 67 17.29 3.53 -24.73
CA PRO A 67 18.21 2.51 -24.24
C PRO A 67 17.48 1.22 -23.87
N LYS A 68 18.14 0.07 -24.08
CA LYS A 68 17.55 -1.26 -23.86
C LYS A 68 17.11 -1.49 -22.42
N ASP A 69 17.77 -0.82 -21.49
CA ASP A 69 17.57 -0.80 -20.04
C ASP A 69 16.68 0.37 -19.57
N SER A 70 15.99 1.06 -20.49
CA SER A 70 15.09 2.16 -20.13
C SER A 70 13.93 1.67 -19.26
N LEU A 71 13.69 2.38 -18.15
CA LEU A 71 12.60 2.11 -17.23
C LEU A 71 11.22 2.41 -17.83
N ALA A 72 11.14 3.09 -18.98
CA ALA A 72 9.90 3.25 -19.72
C ALA A 72 9.31 1.89 -20.16
N TYR A 73 10.14 0.89 -20.45
CA TYR A 73 9.68 -0.48 -20.74
C TYR A 73 9.05 -1.14 -19.51
N VAL A 74 9.59 -0.84 -18.32
CA VAL A 74 9.04 -1.32 -17.05
C VAL A 74 7.68 -0.69 -16.78
N VAL A 75 7.57 0.63 -16.88
CA VAL A 75 6.31 1.36 -16.66
C VAL A 75 5.26 0.99 -17.71
N TYR A 76 5.67 0.81 -18.98
CA TYR A 76 4.81 0.28 -20.03
C TYR A 76 4.19 -1.07 -19.67
N LEU A 77 5.01 -2.05 -19.24
CA LEU A 77 4.47 -3.36 -18.89
C LEU A 77 3.61 -3.27 -17.62
N ALA A 78 4.03 -2.50 -16.62
CA ALA A 78 3.30 -2.30 -15.39
C ALA A 78 1.91 -1.70 -15.61
N ASP A 79 1.78 -0.67 -16.46
CA ASP A 79 0.49 -0.08 -16.83
C ASP A 79 -0.40 -1.13 -17.51
N ASN A 80 0.15 -1.94 -18.43
CA ASN A 80 -0.63 -3.01 -19.07
C ASN A 80 -1.12 -4.07 -18.09
N ILE A 81 -0.34 -4.39 -17.04
CA ILE A 81 -0.75 -5.34 -16.00
C ILE A 81 -1.86 -4.73 -15.14
N SER A 82 -1.70 -3.49 -14.67
CA SER A 82 -2.73 -2.78 -13.89
C SER A 82 -4.02 -2.61 -14.69
N SER A 83 -3.92 -2.05 -15.91
CA SER A 83 -5.04 -1.92 -16.85
C SER A 83 -5.69 -3.26 -17.19
N GLY A 84 -4.91 -4.34 -17.26
CA GLY A 84 -5.43 -5.68 -17.52
C GLY A 84 -6.28 -6.24 -16.37
N ALA A 85 -6.01 -5.81 -15.14
CA ALA A 85 -6.84 -6.11 -13.97
C ALA A 85 -8.09 -5.19 -13.90
N ASP A 86 -7.99 -3.96 -14.43
CA ASP A 86 -9.08 -2.97 -14.43
C ASP A 86 -10.18 -3.26 -15.47
N ARG A 87 -9.84 -3.95 -16.58
CA ARG A 87 -10.74 -4.12 -17.73
C ARG A 87 -11.84 -5.15 -17.47
N LEU A 88 -12.99 -4.66 -17.05
CA LEU A 88 -14.26 -5.37 -17.15
C LEU A 88 -14.98 -4.95 -18.44
N GLU A 89 -14.90 -5.78 -19.48
CA GLU A 89 -15.63 -5.56 -20.73
C GLU A 89 -17.13 -5.65 -20.49
N ILE A 90 -17.89 -4.71 -21.06
CA ILE A 90 -19.34 -4.73 -20.96
C ILE A 90 -19.91 -5.53 -22.14
N GLU A 91 -20.44 -6.72 -21.85
CA GLU A 91 -21.04 -7.59 -22.87
C GLU A 91 -22.17 -6.87 -23.64
N GLY A 92 -22.09 -6.89 -24.98
CA GLY A 92 -23.15 -6.37 -25.86
C GLY A 92 -23.08 -4.86 -26.16
N ILE A 93 -22.12 -4.10 -25.61
CA ILE A 93 -21.93 -2.68 -25.95
C ILE A 93 -21.03 -2.54 -27.19
N GLY A 94 -21.62 -2.07 -28.29
CA GLY A 94 -20.91 -1.78 -29.56
C GLY A 94 -20.31 -0.37 -29.66
N GLU A 95 -20.51 0.49 -28.65
CA GLU A 95 -19.98 1.85 -28.65
C GLU A 95 -18.47 1.86 -28.38
N LYS A 96 -17.69 2.14 -29.43
CA LYS A 96 -16.24 2.34 -29.36
C LYS A 96 -15.92 3.82 -29.26
N GLY A 97 -15.16 4.21 -28.25
CA GLY A 97 -14.67 5.59 -28.11
C GLY A 97 -14.44 6.01 -26.66
N PHE A 98 -13.95 7.23 -26.48
CA PHE A 98 -13.71 7.82 -25.16
C PHE A 98 -14.69 8.96 -24.90
N LYS A 99 -15.30 8.98 -23.72
CA LYS A 99 -16.17 10.07 -23.28
C LYS A 99 -15.48 10.90 -22.21
N LYS A 100 -14.93 12.05 -22.61
CA LYS A 100 -14.13 12.94 -21.74
C LYS A 100 -14.80 13.31 -20.40
N ASN A 101 -16.11 13.51 -20.40
CA ASN A 101 -16.90 13.85 -19.19
C ASN A 101 -17.52 12.62 -18.49
N ARG A 102 -17.00 11.40 -18.71
CA ARG A 102 -17.43 10.22 -17.94
C ARG A 102 -16.87 10.32 -16.51
N PRO A 103 -17.73 10.30 -15.46
CA PRO A 103 -17.28 10.29 -14.07
C PRO A 103 -16.88 8.87 -13.63
N LEU A 104 -16.26 8.77 -12.45
CA LEU A 104 -15.98 7.50 -11.79
C LEU A 104 -17.28 6.83 -11.35
N GLU A 105 -17.47 5.57 -11.74
CA GLU A 105 -18.58 4.73 -11.32
C GLU A 105 -18.31 4.11 -9.96
N SER A 106 -19.38 3.87 -9.19
CA SER A 106 -19.27 3.19 -7.90
C SER A 106 -18.96 1.71 -8.10
N ILE A 107 -17.94 1.20 -7.41
CA ILE A 107 -17.64 -0.25 -7.37
C ILE A 107 -18.84 -1.10 -6.89
N TYR A 108 -19.75 -0.50 -6.10
CA TYR A 108 -20.96 -1.18 -5.63
C TYR A 108 -22.00 -1.40 -6.72
N ASN A 109 -21.82 -0.80 -7.91
CA ASN A 109 -22.71 -1.04 -9.04
C ASN A 109 -22.67 -2.50 -9.49
N LEU A 110 -21.55 -3.20 -9.28
CA LEU A 110 -21.32 -4.58 -9.72
C LEU A 110 -21.18 -5.57 -8.57
N LEU A 111 -20.85 -5.09 -7.36
CA LEU A 111 -20.63 -5.95 -6.21
C LEU A 111 -21.88 -6.76 -5.86
N ASN A 112 -21.70 -8.04 -5.51
CA ASN A 112 -22.79 -8.96 -5.13
C ASN A 112 -23.88 -9.12 -6.20
N ASN A 113 -23.51 -9.13 -7.49
CA ASN A 113 -24.44 -9.22 -8.62
C ASN A 113 -25.46 -8.08 -8.67
N CYS A 114 -25.07 -6.90 -8.19
CA CYS A 114 -25.85 -5.69 -8.38
C CYS A 114 -25.75 -5.18 -9.83
N HIS A 115 -26.72 -4.36 -10.21
CA HIS A 115 -26.77 -3.66 -11.49
C HIS A 115 -27.09 -2.18 -11.26
N GLY A 116 -26.20 -1.52 -10.51
CA GLY A 116 -26.29 -0.10 -10.21
C GLY A 116 -25.72 0.78 -11.34
N ASN A 117 -25.93 2.08 -11.23
CA ASN A 117 -25.34 3.08 -12.13
C ASN A 117 -24.89 4.34 -11.39
N ALA A 118 -24.66 4.23 -10.08
CA ALA A 118 -24.27 5.36 -9.26
C ALA A 118 -22.84 5.80 -9.59
N VAL A 119 -22.59 7.11 -9.53
CA VAL A 119 -21.32 7.73 -9.88
C VAL A 119 -20.85 8.66 -8.76
N HIS A 120 -19.53 8.83 -8.65
CA HIS A 120 -18.93 9.85 -7.79
C HIS A 120 -18.84 11.19 -8.54
N LYS A 121 -18.95 12.30 -7.80
CA LYS A 121 -18.61 13.61 -8.37
C LYS A 121 -17.11 13.67 -8.58
N VAL A 122 -16.67 14.27 -9.69
CA VAL A 122 -15.26 14.58 -9.91
C VAL A 122 -14.89 15.69 -8.93
N ALA A 123 -14.08 15.37 -7.92
CA ALA A 123 -13.70 16.27 -6.84
C ALA A 123 -12.41 15.77 -6.18
N THR A 124 -11.80 16.63 -5.37
CA THR A 124 -10.73 16.25 -4.45
C THR A 124 -11.30 15.56 -3.21
N ILE A 125 -10.47 14.84 -2.46
CA ILE A 125 -10.84 14.38 -1.12
C ILE A 125 -10.99 15.61 -0.22
N GLU A 126 -12.13 15.68 0.47
CA GLU A 126 -12.44 16.73 1.45
C GLU A 126 -12.94 16.10 2.75
N LYS A 127 -13.17 16.92 3.78
CA LYS A 127 -13.70 16.47 5.08
C LYS A 127 -15.06 15.77 4.97
N ASN A 128 -15.89 16.16 4.00
CA ASN A 128 -17.19 15.54 3.75
C ASN A 128 -17.05 14.40 2.73
N ILE A 129 -17.66 13.26 3.03
CA ILE A 129 -17.60 12.07 2.17
C ILE A 129 -18.36 12.30 0.85
N ASN A 130 -17.69 12.05 -0.28
CA ASN A 130 -18.28 12.09 -1.62
C ASN A 130 -19.01 10.78 -1.93
N TYR A 131 -20.19 10.61 -1.33
CA TYR A 131 -21.04 9.44 -1.56
C TYR A 131 -21.47 9.34 -3.04
N PRO A 132 -21.54 8.12 -3.60
CA PRO A 132 -22.00 7.91 -4.97
C PRO A 132 -23.47 8.31 -5.11
N GLN A 133 -23.83 8.91 -6.24
CA GLN A 133 -25.14 9.49 -6.52
C GLN A 133 -25.66 9.02 -7.87
N ALA A 134 -26.96 9.23 -8.13
CA ALA A 134 -27.51 9.01 -9.46
C ALA A 134 -26.77 9.87 -10.50
N PRO A 135 -26.48 9.34 -11.70
CA PRO A 135 -25.73 10.06 -12.72
C PRO A 135 -26.50 11.28 -13.22
N GLN A 136 -25.80 12.40 -13.36
CA GLN A 136 -26.35 13.66 -13.85
C GLN A 136 -25.49 14.19 -15.00
N ALA A 137 -26.14 14.86 -15.96
CA ALA A 137 -25.42 15.58 -17.01
C ALA A 137 -24.72 16.79 -16.39
N HIS A 138 -23.38 16.76 -16.39
CA HIS A 138 -22.55 17.83 -15.83
C HIS A 138 -21.28 17.95 -16.67
N ASP A 139 -20.82 19.19 -16.89
CA ASP A 139 -19.52 19.44 -17.50
C ASP A 139 -18.45 19.48 -16.41
N TYR A 140 -17.64 18.44 -16.34
CA TYR A 140 -16.57 18.32 -15.34
C TYR A 140 -15.30 19.08 -15.73
N SER A 141 -15.24 19.75 -16.89
CA SER A 141 -14.04 20.49 -17.32
C SER A 141 -13.55 21.50 -16.27
N PRO A 142 -14.42 22.31 -15.61
CA PRO A 142 -14.00 23.21 -14.52
C PRO A 142 -13.46 22.47 -13.28
N ASP A 143 -14.06 21.32 -12.93
CA ASP A 143 -13.60 20.50 -11.81
C ASP A 143 -12.19 19.94 -12.08
N TYR A 144 -11.94 19.46 -13.31
CA TYR A 144 -10.61 19.04 -13.75
C TYR A 144 -9.59 20.19 -13.78
N GLN A 145 -10.00 21.42 -14.15
CA GLN A 145 -9.11 22.60 -14.06
C GLN A 145 -8.69 22.86 -12.62
N LYS A 146 -9.64 22.88 -11.68
CA LYS A 146 -9.37 23.04 -10.25
C LYS A 146 -8.41 21.96 -9.74
N ILE A 147 -8.73 20.69 -9.99
CA ILE A 147 -7.89 19.54 -9.59
C ILE A 147 -6.48 19.69 -10.16
N SER A 148 -6.34 19.99 -11.45
CA SER A 148 -5.02 20.14 -12.09
C SER A 148 -4.20 21.27 -11.50
N HIS A 149 -4.83 22.40 -11.16
CA HIS A 149 -4.16 23.57 -10.59
C HIS A 149 -3.73 23.34 -9.14
N GLU A 150 -4.62 22.80 -8.31
CA GLU A 150 -4.29 22.54 -6.90
C GLU A 150 -3.25 21.42 -6.76
N MET A 151 -3.36 20.35 -7.57
CA MET A 151 -2.36 19.30 -7.64
C MET A 151 -1.00 19.84 -8.11
N PHE A 152 -0.99 20.77 -9.07
CA PHE A 152 0.23 21.45 -9.53
C PHE A 152 0.93 22.19 -8.38
N GLU A 153 0.19 23.00 -7.62
CA GLU A 153 0.76 23.75 -6.50
C GLU A 153 1.28 22.82 -5.39
N ALA A 154 0.60 21.69 -5.14
CA ALA A 154 1.05 20.69 -4.18
C ALA A 154 2.36 20.00 -4.63
N ILE A 155 2.44 19.58 -5.90
CA ILE A 155 3.64 18.91 -6.45
C ILE A 155 4.85 19.84 -6.44
N LYS A 156 4.65 21.15 -6.64
CA LYS A 156 5.72 22.16 -6.55
C LYS A 156 6.43 22.20 -5.19
N GLY A 157 5.73 21.77 -4.13
CA GLY A 157 6.25 21.75 -2.78
C GLY A 157 7.15 20.55 -2.44
N ILE A 158 7.31 19.58 -3.35
CA ILE A 158 8.08 18.36 -3.10
C ILE A 158 9.14 18.11 -4.17
N GLU A 159 10.19 17.38 -3.79
CA GLU A 159 11.21 16.89 -4.71
C GLU A 159 10.91 15.45 -5.14
N PHE A 160 11.30 15.06 -6.35
CA PHE A 160 11.21 13.67 -6.81
C PHE A 160 12.37 12.82 -6.26
N SER A 161 12.36 12.61 -4.94
CA SER A 161 13.36 11.86 -4.20
C SER A 161 12.73 10.76 -3.35
N ASN A 162 13.56 9.83 -2.85
CA ASN A 162 13.10 8.74 -1.97
C ASN A 162 12.32 9.25 -0.75
N ALA A 163 12.69 10.41 -0.21
CA ALA A 163 12.08 10.97 0.99
C ALA A 163 10.63 11.44 0.77
N PHE A 164 10.24 11.74 -0.47
CA PHE A 164 8.96 12.35 -0.80
C PHE A 164 8.03 11.43 -1.60
N ILE A 165 8.39 10.16 -1.84
CA ILE A 165 7.50 9.21 -2.55
C ILE A 165 6.16 9.07 -1.83
N ASN A 166 6.17 8.99 -0.49
CA ASN A 166 4.94 8.90 0.29
C ASN A 166 4.13 10.21 0.23
N SER A 167 4.79 11.37 0.24
CA SER A 167 4.11 12.66 0.02
C SER A 167 3.50 12.75 -1.37
N LEU A 168 4.17 12.22 -2.41
CA LEU A 168 3.62 12.14 -3.75
C LEU A 168 2.38 11.24 -3.80
N LEU A 169 2.42 10.07 -3.13
CA LEU A 169 1.25 9.20 -2.99
C LEU A 169 0.06 9.94 -2.35
N GLU A 170 0.30 10.65 -1.24
CA GLU A 170 -0.74 11.42 -0.53
C GLU A 170 -1.34 12.52 -1.41
N ILE A 171 -0.50 13.25 -2.16
CA ILE A 171 -0.97 14.25 -3.12
C ILE A 171 -1.86 13.59 -4.19
N LEU A 172 -1.39 12.51 -4.82
CA LEU A 172 -2.17 11.84 -5.86
C LEU A 172 -3.47 11.25 -5.31
N GLU A 173 -3.47 10.70 -4.08
CA GLU A 173 -4.69 10.23 -3.42
C GLU A 173 -5.69 11.36 -3.21
N ALA A 174 -5.23 12.51 -2.70
CA ALA A 174 -6.08 13.66 -2.43
C ALA A 174 -6.75 14.21 -3.70
N TYR A 175 -6.06 14.19 -4.84
CA TYR A 175 -6.53 14.82 -6.08
C TYR A 175 -7.16 13.85 -7.09
N LEU A 176 -6.80 12.56 -7.08
CA LEU A 176 -7.15 11.61 -8.15
C LEU A 176 -8.08 10.46 -7.72
N SER A 177 -8.45 10.35 -6.45
CA SER A 177 -9.32 9.26 -5.94
C SER A 177 -10.75 9.28 -6.51
N TYR A 178 -11.27 10.43 -6.95
CA TYR A 178 -12.57 10.53 -7.63
C TYR A 178 -12.46 10.83 -9.13
N VAL A 179 -11.28 10.59 -9.71
CA VAL A 179 -11.03 10.70 -11.15
C VAL A 179 -10.97 9.29 -11.72
N PRO A 180 -11.74 8.93 -12.77
CA PRO A 180 -11.66 7.59 -13.34
C PRO A 180 -10.33 7.38 -14.10
N SER A 181 -9.70 6.22 -13.93
CA SER A 181 -8.46 5.85 -14.64
C SER A 181 -8.68 5.84 -16.16
N SER A 182 -9.85 5.39 -16.61
CA SER A 182 -10.23 5.38 -18.01
C SER A 182 -11.65 5.87 -18.25
N THR A 183 -11.87 6.41 -19.45
CA THR A 183 -13.19 6.87 -19.91
C THR A 183 -13.60 6.17 -21.20
N TYR A 184 -13.01 5.02 -21.51
CA TYR A 184 -13.35 4.21 -22.66
C TYR A 184 -14.73 3.57 -22.49
N LEU A 185 -15.63 3.74 -23.44
CA LEU A 185 -17.04 3.30 -23.31
C LEU A 185 -17.24 1.78 -23.30
N GLY A 186 -16.23 1.00 -23.73
CA GLY A 186 -16.31 -0.47 -23.76
C GLY A 186 -15.96 -1.16 -22.44
N GLU A 187 -15.57 -0.39 -21.42
CA GLU A 187 -15.22 -0.93 -20.09
C GLU A 187 -15.96 -0.18 -18.98
N VAL A 188 -16.05 -0.80 -17.81
CA VAL A 188 -16.55 -0.17 -16.59
C VAL A 188 -15.52 0.85 -16.10
N ALA A 189 -15.98 2.04 -15.71
CA ALA A 189 -15.11 3.13 -15.23
C ALA A 189 -15.16 3.25 -13.70
N ASP A 190 -14.97 2.15 -12.97
CA ASP A 190 -15.05 2.07 -11.51
C ASP A 190 -13.71 2.04 -10.79
N ILE A 191 -12.60 2.10 -11.53
CA ILE A 191 -11.24 2.22 -10.99
C ILE A 191 -10.79 3.68 -10.98
N SER A 192 -10.34 4.14 -9.81
CA SER A 192 -9.79 5.50 -9.67
C SER A 192 -8.42 5.61 -10.33
N LEU A 193 -8.09 6.82 -10.80
CA LEU A 193 -6.80 7.12 -11.39
C LEU A 193 -5.67 7.02 -10.34
N PHE A 194 -5.98 7.34 -9.08
CA PHE A 194 -5.04 7.12 -7.98
C PHE A 194 -4.71 5.64 -7.81
N ASP A 195 -5.71 4.78 -7.65
CA ASP A 195 -5.51 3.34 -7.43
C ASP A 195 -4.76 2.73 -8.59
N HIS A 196 -5.17 3.05 -9.83
CA HIS A 196 -4.48 2.61 -11.04
C HIS A 196 -2.98 3.01 -11.03
N SER A 197 -2.67 4.26 -10.69
CA SER A 197 -1.28 4.76 -10.64
C SER A 197 -0.48 4.11 -9.50
N LYS A 198 -1.10 3.92 -8.33
CA LYS A 198 -0.50 3.26 -7.17
C LYS A 198 -0.14 1.80 -7.47
N ILE A 199 -1.07 1.04 -8.05
CA ILE A 199 -0.84 -0.36 -8.43
C ILE A 199 0.21 -0.45 -9.54
N THR A 200 0.19 0.45 -10.53
CA THR A 200 1.21 0.52 -11.57
C THR A 200 2.61 0.75 -10.97
N ALA A 201 2.73 1.61 -9.96
CA ALA A 201 3.99 1.83 -9.25
C ALA A 201 4.44 0.64 -8.40
N ALA A 202 3.49 -0.09 -7.79
CA ALA A 202 3.77 -1.33 -7.07
C ALA A 202 4.30 -2.41 -8.02
N VAL A 203 3.64 -2.60 -9.18
CA VAL A 203 4.07 -3.57 -10.19
C VAL A 203 5.42 -3.17 -10.78
N ALA A 204 5.62 -1.90 -11.15
CA ALA A 204 6.87 -1.41 -11.72
C ALA A 204 8.08 -1.65 -10.79
N SER A 205 7.94 -1.33 -9.50
CA SER A 205 9.02 -1.57 -8.53
C SER A 205 9.34 -3.06 -8.36
N CYS A 206 8.32 -3.92 -8.37
CA CYS A 206 8.50 -5.37 -8.35
C CYS A 206 9.24 -5.87 -9.59
N LEU A 207 8.87 -5.40 -10.79
CA LEU A 207 9.53 -5.78 -12.04
C LEU A 207 11.02 -5.42 -12.03
N VAL A 208 11.38 -4.20 -11.62
CA VAL A 208 12.79 -3.78 -11.51
C VAL A 208 13.57 -4.72 -10.59
N LEU A 209 13.09 -4.92 -9.37
CA LEU A 209 13.79 -5.73 -8.36
C LEU A 209 13.88 -7.20 -8.77
N TYR A 210 12.84 -7.74 -9.41
CA TYR A 210 12.82 -9.11 -9.91
C TYR A 210 13.89 -9.32 -10.99
N LEU A 211 13.88 -8.50 -12.03
CA LEU A 211 14.81 -8.59 -13.15
C LEU A 211 16.27 -8.33 -12.73
N GLU A 212 16.50 -7.33 -11.86
CA GLU A 212 17.83 -7.08 -11.30
C GLU A 212 18.36 -8.26 -10.49
N SER A 213 17.49 -9.00 -9.77
CA SER A 213 17.91 -10.18 -9.00
C SER A 213 18.38 -11.35 -9.87
N GLN A 214 18.04 -11.32 -11.16
CA GLN A 214 18.37 -12.34 -12.16
C GLN A 214 19.37 -11.81 -13.21
N ASP A 215 19.99 -10.66 -12.97
CA ASP A 215 20.91 -9.99 -13.90
C ASP A 215 20.32 -9.74 -15.32
N ARG A 216 18.99 -9.54 -15.42
CA ARG A 216 18.26 -9.28 -16.68
C ARG A 216 18.04 -7.78 -16.89
N GLN A 217 18.96 -7.12 -17.60
CA GLN A 217 18.92 -5.66 -17.81
C GLN A 217 18.37 -5.22 -19.18
N ASP A 218 18.13 -6.14 -20.12
CA ASP A 218 17.54 -5.81 -21.44
C ASP A 218 16.00 -5.75 -21.34
N TYR A 219 15.49 -4.69 -20.71
CA TYR A 219 14.04 -4.48 -20.51
C TYR A 219 13.28 -4.38 -21.83
N ALA A 220 13.88 -3.85 -22.88
CA ALA A 220 13.30 -3.83 -24.23
C ALA A 220 13.01 -5.25 -24.75
N GLN A 221 13.94 -6.18 -24.55
CA GLN A 221 13.74 -7.57 -24.94
C GLN A 221 12.71 -8.27 -24.03
N GLU A 222 12.85 -8.14 -22.72
CA GLU A 222 12.05 -8.89 -21.74
C GLU A 222 10.60 -8.39 -21.67
N LEU A 223 10.41 -7.07 -21.54
CA LEU A 223 9.13 -6.46 -21.15
C LEU A 223 8.34 -5.88 -22.32
N PHE A 224 8.98 -5.73 -23.48
CA PHE A 224 8.31 -5.24 -24.68
C PHE A 224 8.20 -6.30 -25.77
N LYS A 225 9.32 -6.89 -26.19
CA LYS A 225 9.33 -7.91 -27.26
C LYS A 225 8.80 -9.27 -26.79
N ASN A 226 9.18 -9.70 -25.58
CA ASN A 226 8.80 -10.99 -25.00
C ASN A 226 7.68 -10.88 -23.95
N ARG A 227 6.94 -9.76 -23.93
CA ARG A 227 5.95 -9.46 -22.88
C ARG A 227 4.92 -10.57 -22.65
N ASP A 228 4.48 -11.24 -23.73
CA ASP A 228 3.44 -12.28 -23.64
C ASP A 228 3.97 -13.53 -22.91
N GLN A 229 5.26 -13.84 -23.08
CA GLN A 229 5.94 -14.87 -22.30
C GLN A 229 6.15 -14.41 -20.86
N PHE A 230 6.60 -13.16 -20.67
CA PHE A 230 6.84 -12.58 -19.35
C PHE A 230 5.57 -12.57 -18.48
N TYR A 231 4.38 -12.40 -19.07
CA TYR A 231 3.14 -12.43 -18.29
C TYR A 231 2.87 -13.76 -17.56
N GLY A 232 3.45 -14.87 -18.04
CA GLY A 232 3.38 -16.17 -17.37
C GLY A 232 4.48 -16.40 -16.33
N GLU A 233 5.45 -15.49 -16.21
CA GLU A 233 6.53 -15.58 -15.24
C GLU A 233 6.03 -15.18 -13.85
N GLN A 234 6.39 -15.96 -12.81
CA GLN A 234 6.03 -15.68 -11.42
C GLN A 234 6.94 -14.60 -10.83
N ALA A 235 6.83 -13.38 -11.35
CA ALA A 235 7.65 -12.24 -10.96
C ALA A 235 7.21 -11.58 -9.64
N PHE A 236 6.01 -11.91 -9.14
CA PHE A 236 5.38 -11.24 -8.00
C PHE A 236 5.08 -12.20 -6.86
N SER A 237 4.90 -11.66 -5.66
CA SER A 237 4.45 -12.38 -4.49
C SER A 237 3.47 -11.52 -3.70
N LEU A 238 2.30 -12.06 -3.39
CA LEU A 238 1.37 -11.45 -2.45
C LEU A 238 1.75 -11.89 -1.04
N LEU A 239 2.09 -10.95 -0.18
CA LEU A 239 2.25 -11.15 1.26
C LEU A 239 0.99 -10.66 1.96
N SER A 240 0.43 -11.48 2.85
CA SER A 240 -0.60 -11.06 3.79
C SER A 240 -0.11 -11.26 5.22
N ILE A 241 -0.41 -10.28 6.07
CA ILE A 241 -0.07 -10.25 7.48
C ILE A 241 -1.36 -10.18 8.30
N ASP A 242 -1.39 -10.86 9.43
CA ASP A 242 -2.52 -10.93 10.36
C ASP A 242 -2.02 -10.94 11.81
N VAL A 243 -2.44 -9.94 12.59
CA VAL A 243 -2.17 -9.88 14.02
C VAL A 243 -3.20 -10.73 14.76
N SER A 244 -2.75 -11.84 15.33
CA SER A 244 -3.54 -12.70 16.21
C SER A 244 -3.57 -12.14 17.63
N GLY A 245 -4.72 -12.27 18.29
CA GLY A 245 -4.90 -11.85 19.70
C GLY A 245 -5.47 -10.44 19.88
N VAL A 246 -5.79 -9.73 18.79
CA VAL A 246 -6.33 -8.36 18.77
C VAL A 246 -7.49 -8.16 19.76
N GLN A 247 -8.52 -9.00 19.70
CA GLN A 247 -9.69 -8.85 20.59
C GLN A 247 -9.33 -8.99 22.07
N GLN A 248 -8.59 -10.05 22.43
CA GLN A 248 -8.17 -10.28 23.81
C GLN A 248 -7.26 -9.16 24.32
N PHE A 249 -6.37 -8.65 23.46
CA PHE A 249 -5.47 -7.56 23.78
C PHE A 249 -6.23 -6.24 24.04
N ILE A 250 -7.14 -5.86 23.15
CA ILE A 250 -7.92 -4.63 23.28
C ILE A 250 -8.81 -4.66 24.53
N TYR A 251 -9.53 -5.76 24.74
CA TYR A 251 -10.56 -5.88 25.79
C TYR A 251 -10.05 -6.40 27.14
N ALA A 252 -8.75 -6.61 27.32
CA ALA A 252 -8.14 -6.86 28.63
C ALA A 252 -8.11 -5.59 29.51
N ILE A 253 -9.28 -5.06 29.87
CA ILE A 253 -9.46 -3.79 30.60
C ILE A 253 -9.92 -4.01 32.05
N SER A 254 -9.43 -3.18 32.97
CA SER A 254 -9.99 -3.05 34.33
C SER A 254 -11.22 -2.15 34.32
N SER A 255 -12.12 -2.31 35.30
CA SER A 255 -13.37 -1.53 35.41
C SER A 255 -13.15 -0.01 35.56
N LYS A 256 -12.07 0.43 36.22
CA LYS A 256 -11.65 1.85 36.27
C LYS A 256 -10.74 2.18 35.08
N GLY A 257 -11.02 3.26 34.35
CA GLY A 257 -10.18 3.75 33.25
C GLY A 257 -10.31 2.99 31.92
N ALA A 258 -11.25 2.04 31.83
CA ALA A 258 -11.50 1.17 30.67
C ALA A 258 -11.48 1.88 29.31
N LEU A 259 -12.23 2.98 29.17
CA LEU A 259 -12.36 3.70 27.89
C LEU A 259 -11.02 4.33 27.43
N LYS A 260 -10.18 4.77 28.36
CA LYS A 260 -8.86 5.32 28.03
C LYS A 260 -7.95 4.23 27.50
N GLY A 261 -7.89 3.09 28.18
CA GLY A 261 -7.10 1.93 27.75
C GLY A 261 -7.58 1.35 26.42
N LEU A 262 -8.90 1.32 26.18
CA LEU A 262 -9.47 0.84 24.91
C LEU A 262 -8.97 1.66 23.72
N ARG A 263 -9.03 3.00 23.82
CA ARG A 263 -8.60 3.91 22.74
C ARG A 263 -7.12 3.74 22.39
N SER A 264 -6.23 3.77 23.38
CA SER A 264 -4.78 3.69 23.12
C SER A 264 -4.33 2.31 22.65
N ARG A 265 -4.99 1.23 23.07
CA ARG A 265 -4.70 -0.12 22.55
C ARG A 265 -5.19 -0.33 21.13
N SER A 266 -6.38 0.19 20.80
CA SER A 266 -6.88 0.17 19.42
C SER A 266 -5.93 0.96 18.52
N PHE A 267 -5.53 2.16 18.95
CA PHE A 267 -4.54 2.97 18.25
C PHE A 267 -3.18 2.26 18.10
N TYR A 268 -2.71 1.62 19.17
CA TYR A 268 -1.44 0.89 19.16
C TYR A 268 -1.42 -0.23 18.13
N LEU A 269 -2.49 -1.01 18.03
CA LEU A 269 -2.55 -2.10 17.05
C LEU A 269 -2.53 -1.58 15.61
N GLU A 270 -3.14 -0.42 15.35
CA GLU A 270 -3.06 0.21 14.03
C GLU A 270 -1.62 0.61 13.73
N ILE A 271 -0.96 1.36 14.62
CA ILE A 271 0.43 1.80 14.43
C ILE A 271 1.41 0.62 14.39
N LEU A 272 1.15 -0.46 15.13
CA LEU A 272 1.95 -1.68 15.09
C LEU A 272 1.99 -2.26 13.67
N VAL A 273 0.82 -2.36 13.02
CA VAL A 273 0.69 -2.90 11.65
C VAL A 273 1.26 -1.92 10.62
N GLU A 274 0.97 -0.63 10.76
CA GLU A 274 1.53 0.42 9.89
C GLU A 274 3.06 0.43 9.92
N ASN A 275 3.65 0.44 11.11
CA ASN A 275 5.10 0.40 11.29
C ASN A 275 5.70 -0.89 10.73
N LEU A 276 5.07 -2.04 10.98
CA LEU A 276 5.55 -3.32 10.43
C LEU A 276 5.52 -3.31 8.89
N ALA A 277 4.45 -2.77 8.28
CA ALA A 277 4.34 -2.65 6.84
C ALA A 277 5.46 -1.75 6.27
N ASP A 278 5.67 -0.57 6.86
CA ASP A 278 6.72 0.36 6.44
C ASP A 278 8.12 -0.24 6.57
N GLU A 279 8.41 -0.92 7.67
CA GLU A 279 9.71 -1.57 7.89
C GLU A 279 9.95 -2.73 6.89
N LEU A 280 8.92 -3.53 6.59
CA LEU A 280 9.01 -4.60 5.59
C LEU A 280 9.27 -4.05 4.18
N LEU A 281 8.54 -3.00 3.81
CA LEU A 281 8.72 -2.31 2.53
C LEU A 281 10.13 -1.73 2.42
N ALA A 282 10.60 -1.03 3.46
CA ALA A 282 11.94 -0.45 3.51
C ALA A 282 13.03 -1.53 3.36
N ALA A 283 12.91 -2.66 4.09
CA ALA A 283 13.83 -3.78 3.97
C ALA A 283 13.87 -4.36 2.54
N CYS A 284 12.71 -4.42 1.89
CA CYS A 284 12.56 -4.89 0.51
C CYS A 284 12.91 -3.82 -0.54
N SER A 285 13.32 -2.62 -0.14
CA SER A 285 13.58 -1.48 -1.04
C SER A 285 12.35 -1.04 -1.84
N LEU A 286 11.17 -1.11 -1.24
CA LEU A 286 9.88 -0.71 -1.79
C LEU A 286 9.33 0.54 -1.08
N SER A 287 8.26 1.12 -1.61
CA SER A 287 7.51 2.22 -0.99
C SER A 287 6.09 1.79 -0.62
N ARG A 288 5.32 2.69 0.00
CA ARG A 288 3.90 2.44 0.33
C ARG A 288 3.00 2.23 -0.90
N ALA A 289 3.50 2.45 -2.12
CA ALA A 289 2.79 2.03 -3.33
C ALA A 289 2.49 0.52 -3.30
N ASN A 290 3.40 -0.27 -2.76
CA ASN A 290 3.29 -1.73 -2.64
C ASN A 290 2.39 -2.20 -1.50
N LEU A 291 1.88 -1.30 -0.65
CA LEU A 291 0.88 -1.61 0.37
C LEU A 291 -0.53 -1.52 -0.24
N ILE A 292 -1.12 -2.66 -0.57
CA ILE A 292 -2.43 -2.75 -1.23
C ILE A 292 -3.54 -2.37 -0.24
N TYR A 293 -3.48 -2.93 0.97
CA TYR A 293 -4.46 -2.71 2.01
C TYR A 293 -3.80 -2.84 3.38
N THR A 294 -4.29 -2.07 4.33
CA THR A 294 -3.97 -2.11 5.75
C THR A 294 -5.23 -1.77 6.54
N GLY A 295 -5.53 -2.54 7.58
CA GLY A 295 -6.64 -2.26 8.47
C GLY A 295 -7.08 -3.46 9.30
N GLY A 296 -7.53 -3.19 10.53
CA GLY A 296 -8.12 -4.20 11.42
C GLY A 296 -7.14 -5.28 11.89
N GLY A 297 -5.84 -5.00 11.91
CA GLY A 297 -4.82 -5.99 12.21
C GLY A 297 -4.34 -6.80 11.00
N HIS A 298 -4.78 -6.45 9.78
CA HIS A 298 -4.42 -7.14 8.55
C HIS A 298 -3.74 -6.21 7.55
N ALA A 299 -2.84 -6.75 6.74
CA ALA A 299 -2.25 -6.03 5.61
C ALA A 299 -2.04 -6.95 4.41
N TYR A 300 -2.07 -6.38 3.20
CA TYR A 300 -1.70 -7.03 1.95
C TYR A 300 -0.62 -6.20 1.24
N LEU A 301 0.50 -6.82 0.92
CA LEU A 301 1.64 -6.19 0.25
C LEU A 301 1.97 -6.96 -1.02
N LEU A 302 2.23 -6.23 -2.12
CA LEU A 302 2.74 -6.80 -3.36
C LEU A 302 4.26 -6.67 -3.40
N LEU A 303 4.97 -7.80 -3.43
CA LEU A 303 6.42 -7.88 -3.36
C LEU A 303 7.00 -8.54 -4.63
N PRO A 304 8.28 -8.28 -4.97
CA PRO A 304 8.95 -9.03 -6.04
C PRO A 304 9.26 -10.46 -5.57
N ASN A 305 8.99 -11.46 -6.41
CA ASN A 305 9.29 -12.86 -6.11
C ASN A 305 10.79 -13.15 -6.26
N THR A 306 11.58 -12.81 -5.25
CA THR A 306 13.01 -13.13 -5.23
C THR A 306 13.38 -13.84 -3.94
N THR A 307 14.40 -14.68 -3.98
CA THR A 307 14.94 -15.33 -2.77
C THR A 307 15.32 -14.30 -1.71
N ALA A 308 15.96 -13.19 -2.13
CA ALA A 308 16.35 -12.12 -1.21
C ALA A 308 15.14 -11.44 -0.53
N THR A 309 14.03 -11.26 -1.25
CA THR A 309 12.78 -10.73 -0.68
C THR A 309 12.21 -11.69 0.36
N GLN A 310 12.12 -12.98 0.01
CA GLN A 310 11.57 -14.01 0.91
C GLN A 310 12.40 -14.11 2.20
N GLU A 311 13.72 -14.16 2.10
CA GLU A 311 14.64 -14.19 3.25
C GLU A 311 14.49 -12.96 4.16
N LYS A 312 14.36 -11.76 3.57
CA LYS A 312 14.15 -10.53 4.32
C LYS A 312 12.83 -10.54 5.08
N VAL A 313 11.74 -10.96 4.43
CA VAL A 313 10.41 -11.07 5.04
C VAL A 313 10.41 -12.07 6.20
N ASP A 314 10.98 -13.26 5.98
CA ASP A 314 11.05 -14.30 7.01
C ASP A 314 11.89 -13.86 8.22
N LYS A 315 13.07 -13.26 7.97
CA LYS A 315 13.93 -12.72 9.04
C LYS A 315 13.22 -11.62 9.81
N ALA A 316 12.61 -10.67 9.09
CA ALA A 316 11.86 -9.56 9.66
C ALA A 316 10.74 -10.02 10.59
N LEU A 317 9.88 -10.92 10.11
CA LEU A 317 8.73 -11.40 10.87
C LEU A 317 9.13 -12.32 12.02
N THR A 318 10.24 -13.05 11.89
CA THR A 318 10.83 -13.81 13.00
C THR A 318 11.31 -12.89 14.11
N ASN A 319 12.07 -11.84 13.77
CA ASN A 319 12.56 -10.86 14.74
C ASN A 319 11.40 -10.11 15.40
N TYR A 320 10.43 -9.68 14.61
CA TYR A 320 9.27 -8.94 15.11
C TYR A 320 8.44 -9.78 16.09
N ASN A 321 8.17 -11.05 15.76
CA ASN A 321 7.47 -11.97 16.68
C ASN A 321 8.27 -12.26 17.95
N ARG A 322 9.60 -12.33 17.87
CA ARG A 322 10.43 -12.46 19.08
C ARG A 322 10.25 -11.27 20.00
N ARG A 323 10.29 -10.04 19.47
CA ARG A 323 10.06 -8.81 20.26
C ARG A 323 8.64 -8.74 20.84
N LEU A 324 7.64 -9.15 20.07
CA LEU A 324 6.27 -9.26 20.58
C LEU A 324 6.17 -10.28 21.73
N ALA A 325 6.82 -11.43 21.61
CA ALA A 325 6.84 -12.45 22.65
C ALA A 325 7.53 -11.94 23.92
N GLU A 326 8.64 -11.22 23.78
CA GLU A 326 9.35 -10.60 24.91
C GLU A 326 8.51 -9.52 25.60
N LYS A 327 7.77 -8.69 24.84
CA LYS A 327 7.02 -7.56 25.41
C LYS A 327 5.62 -7.92 25.90
N PHE A 328 4.95 -8.85 25.22
CA PHE A 328 3.52 -9.15 25.44
C PHE A 328 3.25 -10.60 25.81
N GLY A 329 4.29 -11.45 25.89
CA GLY A 329 4.13 -12.88 26.02
C GLY A 329 3.38 -13.45 24.83
N THR A 330 2.40 -14.32 25.08
CA THR A 330 1.63 -14.96 24.01
C THR A 330 0.40 -14.17 23.54
N ARG A 331 0.22 -12.94 24.02
CA ARG A 331 -1.01 -12.15 23.79
C ARG A 331 -1.13 -11.62 22.36
N LEU A 332 -0.01 -11.33 21.71
CA LEU A 332 0.05 -10.86 20.33
C LEU A 332 1.00 -11.73 19.53
N PHE A 333 0.62 -12.03 18.30
CA PHE A 333 1.45 -12.77 17.36
C PHE A 333 1.13 -12.34 15.93
N VAL A 334 2.14 -12.11 15.12
CA VAL A 334 2.01 -11.76 13.71
C VAL A 334 2.13 -13.02 12.87
N ALA A 335 0.99 -13.51 12.39
CA ALA A 335 0.93 -14.56 11.38
C ALA A 335 1.05 -13.95 9.98
N HIS A 336 1.56 -14.73 9.03
CA HIS A 336 1.64 -14.28 7.65
C HIS A 336 1.56 -15.45 6.67
N GLY A 337 1.18 -15.14 5.44
CA GLY A 337 1.21 -16.03 4.30
C GLY A 337 1.76 -15.30 3.09
N ILE A 338 2.59 -15.98 2.31
CA ILE A 338 3.16 -15.45 1.08
C ILE A 338 2.88 -16.41 -0.06
N LYS A 339 2.47 -15.89 -1.21
CA LYS A 339 2.22 -16.69 -2.41
C LYS A 339 2.75 -15.97 -3.64
N GLU A 340 3.62 -16.66 -4.37
CA GLU A 340 4.08 -16.25 -5.70
C GLU A 340 2.92 -16.22 -6.71
N CYS A 341 2.98 -15.26 -7.64
CA CYS A 341 2.03 -15.11 -8.72
C CYS A 341 2.66 -14.43 -9.95
N SER A 342 2.05 -14.68 -11.10
CA SER A 342 2.36 -14.11 -12.40
C SER A 342 1.42 -12.97 -12.76
N ALA A 343 1.78 -12.18 -13.77
CA ALA A 343 0.91 -11.12 -14.27
C ALA A 343 -0.41 -11.67 -14.84
N ASN A 344 -0.38 -12.84 -15.49
CA ASN A 344 -1.59 -13.49 -15.98
C ASN A 344 -2.56 -13.85 -14.85
N GLU A 345 -2.05 -14.30 -13.70
CA GLU A 345 -2.91 -14.56 -12.53
C GLU A 345 -3.47 -13.26 -11.94
N LEU A 346 -2.68 -12.18 -11.88
CA LEU A 346 -3.12 -10.87 -11.40
C LEU A 346 -4.20 -10.25 -12.31
N MET A 347 -4.05 -10.39 -13.64
CA MET A 347 -5.04 -9.91 -14.62
C MET A 347 -6.23 -10.86 -14.81
N SER A 348 -6.29 -11.98 -14.08
CA SER A 348 -7.30 -13.04 -14.32
C SER A 348 -7.31 -13.58 -15.77
N LYS A 349 -6.14 -13.60 -16.43
CA LYS A 349 -5.93 -14.09 -17.79
C LYS A 349 -5.25 -15.45 -17.80
N THR A 350 -5.84 -16.41 -17.10
CA THR A 350 -5.37 -17.80 -17.08
C THR A 350 -6.48 -18.75 -17.55
N ALA A 351 -6.12 -20.00 -17.81
CA ALA A 351 -7.11 -21.04 -18.10
C ALA A 351 -7.98 -21.39 -16.88
N ASP A 352 -7.49 -21.13 -15.66
CA ASP A 352 -8.23 -21.30 -14.42
C ASP A 352 -8.98 -19.98 -14.07
N PRO A 353 -10.32 -19.96 -14.10
CA PRO A 353 -11.09 -18.77 -13.75
C PRO A 353 -10.92 -18.36 -12.28
N GLU A 354 -10.42 -19.26 -11.42
CA GLU A 354 -10.21 -19.00 -10.01
C GLU A 354 -8.78 -18.57 -9.67
N ALA A 355 -7.89 -18.46 -10.66
CA ALA A 355 -6.46 -18.19 -10.45
C ALA A 355 -6.19 -16.97 -9.56
N TYR A 356 -6.86 -15.84 -9.81
CA TYR A 356 -6.74 -14.65 -8.97
C TYR A 356 -7.19 -14.91 -7.52
N SER A 357 -8.35 -15.54 -7.34
CA SER A 357 -8.87 -15.90 -6.02
C SER A 357 -7.97 -16.89 -5.29
N ASN A 358 -7.32 -17.81 -6.02
CA ASN A 358 -6.42 -18.81 -5.47
C ASN A 358 -5.18 -18.19 -4.82
N ILE A 359 -4.71 -17.03 -5.27
CA ILE A 359 -3.65 -16.26 -4.60
C ILE A 359 -4.07 -15.92 -3.17
N PHE A 360 -5.24 -15.29 -3.01
CA PHE A 360 -5.78 -14.86 -1.70
C PHE A 360 -6.11 -16.05 -0.78
N ARG A 361 -6.64 -17.14 -1.33
CA ARG A 361 -6.87 -18.38 -0.57
C ARG A 361 -5.56 -18.99 -0.07
N SER A 362 -4.50 -18.97 -0.88
CA SER A 362 -3.20 -19.52 -0.53
C SER A 362 -2.54 -18.74 0.60
N VAL A 363 -2.54 -17.40 0.54
CA VAL A 363 -2.00 -16.58 1.64
C VAL A 363 -2.81 -16.76 2.92
N SER A 364 -4.14 -16.87 2.81
CA SER A 364 -5.03 -17.15 3.95
C SER A 364 -4.73 -18.51 4.60
N ALA A 365 -4.47 -19.54 3.80
CA ALA A 365 -4.07 -20.85 4.29
C ALA A 365 -2.71 -20.81 4.99
N GLY A 366 -1.74 -20.06 4.45
CA GLY A 366 -0.44 -19.83 5.08
C GLY A 366 -0.57 -19.16 6.45
N ILE A 367 -1.40 -18.12 6.56
CA ILE A 367 -1.72 -17.46 7.84
C ILE A 367 -2.31 -18.46 8.83
N ALA A 368 -3.30 -19.26 8.42
CA ALA A 368 -3.94 -20.25 9.28
C ALA A 368 -2.94 -21.28 9.80
N GLN A 369 -2.04 -21.78 8.95
CA GLN A 369 -0.99 -22.72 9.35
C GLN A 369 -0.03 -22.11 10.38
N LYS A 370 0.41 -20.85 10.19
CA LYS A 370 1.29 -20.17 11.16
C LYS A 370 0.60 -19.89 12.49
N LYS A 371 -0.71 -19.61 12.49
CA LYS A 371 -1.50 -19.46 13.73
C LYS A 371 -1.55 -20.74 14.56
N LEU A 372 -1.47 -21.91 13.92
CA LEU A 372 -1.41 -23.23 14.60
C LEU A 372 0.00 -23.56 15.11
N HIS A 373 1.06 -23.00 14.50
CA HIS A 373 2.47 -23.27 14.82
C HIS A 373 3.21 -21.97 15.13
N ARG A 374 2.76 -21.23 16.16
CA ARG A 374 3.23 -19.86 16.44
C ARG A 374 4.70 -19.78 16.86
N TYR A 375 5.17 -20.75 17.64
CA TYR A 375 6.45 -20.67 18.35
C TYR A 375 7.36 -21.83 17.98
N SER A 376 8.64 -21.52 17.77
CA SER A 376 9.67 -22.54 17.63
C SER A 376 10.00 -23.17 18.99
N PRO A 377 10.72 -24.31 19.03
CA PRO A 377 11.22 -24.87 20.28
C PRO A 377 12.11 -23.91 21.09
N GLN A 378 12.79 -22.97 20.41
CA GLN A 378 13.64 -21.97 21.07
C GLN A 378 12.78 -20.90 21.73
N ASP A 379 11.74 -20.41 21.04
CA ASP A 379 10.79 -19.44 21.59
C ASP A 379 10.05 -20.01 22.81
N LEU A 380 9.64 -21.27 22.74
CA LEU A 380 9.00 -21.95 23.87
C LEU A 380 9.93 -22.10 25.07
N ARG A 381 11.23 -22.36 24.86
CA ARG A 381 12.21 -22.38 25.96
C ARG A 381 12.37 -20.99 26.58
N LEU A 382 12.41 -19.94 25.76
CA LEU A 382 12.49 -18.56 26.24
C LEU A 382 11.25 -18.20 27.07
N LEU A 383 10.05 -18.45 26.57
CA LEU A 383 8.79 -18.18 27.27
C LEU A 383 8.68 -18.93 28.62
N ASN A 384 9.30 -20.10 28.74
CA ASN A 384 9.32 -20.89 29.97
C ASN A 384 10.59 -20.66 30.83
N SER A 385 11.46 -19.72 30.45
CA SER A 385 12.71 -19.44 31.19
C SER A 385 12.56 -18.37 32.27
N THR A 386 11.45 -17.61 32.25
CA THR A 386 11.21 -16.51 33.18
C THR A 386 10.95 -17.05 34.58
N SER A 387 11.80 -16.66 35.54
CA SER A 387 11.57 -16.95 36.96
C SER A 387 10.40 -16.12 37.47
N THR A 388 9.45 -16.75 38.16
CA THR A 388 8.44 -16.01 38.92
C THR A 388 9.13 -15.22 40.03
N ASP A 389 8.75 -13.96 40.22
CA ASP A 389 9.29 -13.07 41.27
C ASP A 389 9.04 -13.59 42.70
N GLN A 390 8.19 -14.62 42.83
CA GLN A 390 7.68 -15.22 44.07
C GLN A 390 6.95 -14.23 45.01
N GLU A 391 6.82 -12.96 44.62
CA GLU A 391 6.08 -11.93 45.35
C GLU A 391 4.57 -11.95 45.02
N GLY A 392 4.20 -12.54 43.88
CA GLY A 392 2.79 -12.77 43.52
C GLY A 392 2.00 -11.51 43.18
N ARG A 393 2.70 -10.41 42.85
CA ARG A 393 2.07 -9.18 42.36
C ARG A 393 1.91 -9.25 40.84
N GLU A 394 0.80 -8.70 40.36
CA GLU A 394 0.50 -8.62 38.93
C GLU A 394 -0.11 -7.27 38.57
N CYS A 395 0.05 -6.87 37.32
CA CYS A 395 -0.61 -5.72 36.74
C CYS A 395 -2.12 -5.92 36.79
N ALA A 396 -2.83 -5.03 37.48
CA ALA A 396 -4.29 -5.06 37.65
C ALA A 396 -5.09 -4.95 36.34
N ILE A 397 -4.42 -4.71 35.21
CA ILE A 397 -5.05 -4.53 33.89
C ILE A 397 -4.77 -5.73 32.97
N CYS A 398 -3.50 -6.15 32.82
CA CYS A 398 -3.13 -7.18 31.85
C CYS A 398 -2.65 -8.49 32.47
N GLY A 399 -2.41 -8.53 33.79
CA GLY A 399 -1.88 -9.71 34.49
C GLY A 399 -0.40 -10.01 34.18
N ALA A 400 0.35 -9.03 33.69
CA ALA A 400 1.82 -9.15 33.62
C ALA A 400 2.41 -9.03 35.04
N SER A 401 3.45 -9.81 35.35
CA SER A 401 4.10 -9.80 36.68
C SER A 401 5.46 -9.10 36.68
N ASP A 402 5.88 -8.59 35.53
CA ASP A 402 7.13 -7.88 35.32
C ASP A 402 6.91 -6.39 35.09
N ASP A 403 7.96 -5.61 35.35
CA ASP A 403 8.01 -4.16 35.09
C ASP A 403 6.81 -3.40 35.69
N LEU A 404 6.53 -3.71 36.97
CA LEU A 404 5.41 -3.18 37.74
C LEU A 404 5.75 -1.83 38.39
N GLU A 405 4.80 -0.91 38.33
CA GLU A 405 4.84 0.39 39.00
C GLU A 405 3.54 0.64 39.79
N GLU A 406 3.67 1.38 40.90
CA GLU A 406 2.52 1.82 41.69
C GLU A 406 1.98 3.14 41.15
N ARG A 407 0.69 3.14 40.79
CA ARG A 407 -0.07 4.36 40.46
C ARG A 407 -1.25 4.53 41.39
N GLU A 408 -1.89 5.71 41.37
CA GLU A 408 -3.14 5.96 42.10
C GLU A 408 -4.24 4.92 41.77
N THR A 409 -4.19 4.33 40.57
CA THR A 409 -5.12 3.32 40.09
C THR A 409 -4.79 1.88 40.54
N GLY A 410 -3.68 1.67 41.27
CA GLY A 410 -3.17 0.37 41.68
C GLY A 410 -1.84 0.00 41.01
N VAL A 411 -1.40 -1.24 41.23
CA VAL A 411 -0.19 -1.81 40.62
C VAL A 411 -0.45 -2.12 39.15
N ILE A 412 0.30 -1.50 38.24
CA ILE A 412 0.19 -1.70 36.80
C ILE A 412 1.57 -1.87 36.17
N CYS A 413 1.68 -2.56 35.03
CA CYS A 413 2.95 -2.62 34.31
C CYS A 413 3.19 -1.34 33.49
N SER A 414 4.46 -1.04 33.21
CA SER A 414 4.90 0.12 32.42
C SER A 414 4.16 0.29 31.08
N THR A 415 3.79 -0.82 30.44
CA THR A 415 3.09 -0.81 29.15
C THR A 415 1.64 -0.34 29.29
N CYS A 416 0.93 -0.85 30.29
CA CYS A 416 -0.43 -0.40 30.60
C CYS A 416 -0.47 1.05 31.09
N ALA A 417 0.56 1.44 31.85
CA ALA A 417 0.82 2.82 32.23
C ALA A 417 0.98 3.74 31.02
N ALA A 418 1.86 3.37 30.07
CA ALA A 418 2.07 4.13 28.83
C ALA A 418 0.78 4.25 28.00
N PHE A 419 -0.01 3.18 27.89
CA PHE A 419 -1.32 3.23 27.24
C PHE A 419 -2.27 4.23 27.91
N ALA A 420 -2.27 4.31 29.24
CA ALA A 420 -3.12 5.26 29.97
C ALA A 420 -2.67 6.71 29.74
N ASP A 421 -1.36 6.96 29.73
CA ASP A 421 -0.76 8.28 29.54
C ASP A 421 -1.02 8.81 28.12
N ILE A 422 -0.71 7.99 27.11
CA ILE A 422 -0.86 8.35 25.68
C ILE A 422 -2.32 8.52 25.29
N SER A 423 -3.23 7.77 25.91
CA SER A 423 -4.66 7.91 25.62
C SER A 423 -5.15 9.35 25.79
N ASN A 424 -4.64 10.11 26.77
CA ASN A 424 -5.04 11.51 26.96
C ASN A 424 -4.45 12.45 25.91
N MET A 425 -3.33 12.06 25.29
CA MET A 425 -2.68 12.81 24.22
C MET A 425 -3.41 12.61 22.88
N LEU A 426 -3.91 11.40 22.59
CA LEU A 426 -4.57 11.06 21.32
C LEU A 426 -5.81 11.90 20.97
N ILE A 427 -6.45 12.56 21.94
CA ILE A 427 -7.63 13.40 21.70
C ILE A 427 -7.32 14.87 21.46
N ARG A 428 -6.04 15.24 21.52
CA ARG A 428 -5.59 16.61 21.38
C ARG A 428 -5.16 16.84 19.93
N PRO A 429 -5.82 17.75 19.19
CA PRO A 429 -5.52 17.98 17.77
C PRO A 429 -4.10 18.49 17.52
N GLU A 430 -3.47 19.10 18.53
CA GLU A 430 -2.09 19.59 18.46
C GLU A 430 -1.02 18.51 18.67
N VAL A 431 -1.40 17.28 19.04
CA VAL A 431 -0.45 16.19 19.28
C VAL A 431 -0.07 15.52 17.96
N VAL A 432 1.22 15.53 17.66
CA VAL A 432 1.84 14.77 16.57
C VAL A 432 2.54 13.55 17.16
N LEU A 433 2.41 12.41 16.50
CA LEU A 433 3.05 11.16 16.89
C LEU A 433 4.14 10.84 15.89
N THR A 434 5.28 10.39 16.38
CA THR A 434 6.46 10.08 15.57
C THR A 434 7.02 8.75 16.04
N VAL A 435 7.55 7.95 15.11
CA VAL A 435 8.33 6.77 15.44
C VAL A 435 9.81 7.15 15.38
N THR A 436 10.55 6.82 16.43
CA THR A 436 11.95 7.19 16.57
C THR A 436 12.82 5.98 16.90
N ASN A 437 14.09 6.03 16.52
CA ASN A 437 15.11 5.05 16.91
C ASN A 437 15.89 5.48 18.17
N GLU A 438 15.61 6.68 18.69
CA GLU A 438 16.24 7.24 19.89
C GLU A 438 15.26 7.20 21.04
N LYS A 439 15.75 6.81 22.22
CA LYS A 439 14.89 6.73 23.40
C LYS A 439 14.41 8.13 23.80
N VAL A 440 13.09 8.31 23.85
CA VAL A 440 12.46 9.56 24.29
C VAL A 440 12.29 9.62 25.81
N SER A 441 12.27 10.83 26.36
CA SER A 441 12.03 11.07 27.79
C SER A 441 10.55 11.11 28.19
N GLY A 442 9.63 11.09 27.20
CA GLY A 442 8.18 11.10 27.40
C GLY A 442 7.53 9.71 27.33
N PRO A 443 6.20 9.62 27.47
CA PRO A 443 5.49 8.36 27.31
C PRO A 443 5.58 7.89 25.85
N TYR A 444 5.88 6.61 25.63
CA TYR A 444 5.97 5.98 24.32
C TYR A 444 5.31 4.61 24.31
N LEU A 445 4.95 4.12 23.12
CA LEU A 445 4.46 2.76 22.91
C LEU A 445 5.57 1.91 22.30
N PRO A 446 5.76 0.67 22.76
CA PRO A 446 6.82 -0.17 22.23
C PRO A 446 6.56 -0.53 20.77
N LEU A 447 7.41 -0.10 19.85
CA LEU A 447 7.43 -0.57 18.46
C LEU A 447 8.75 -1.26 18.17
N PHE A 448 8.83 -1.95 17.04
CA PHE A 448 10.01 -2.74 16.70
C PHE A 448 10.39 -2.54 15.24
N SER A 449 11.70 -2.45 15.00
CA SER A 449 12.25 -2.56 13.65
C SER A 449 12.29 -4.02 13.19
N VAL A 450 12.40 -4.23 11.89
CA VAL A 450 12.54 -5.59 11.31
C VAL A 450 13.87 -6.27 11.65
N ASP A 451 14.86 -5.51 12.11
CA ASP A 451 16.11 -6.05 12.69
C ASP A 451 15.99 -6.44 14.17
N GLY A 452 14.81 -6.26 14.78
CA GLY A 452 14.55 -6.61 16.17
C GLY A 452 15.05 -5.57 17.19
N LYS A 453 15.28 -4.32 16.77
CA LYS A 453 15.58 -3.21 17.69
C LYS A 453 14.29 -2.53 18.14
N ASP A 454 14.30 -2.02 19.37
CA ASP A 454 13.23 -1.18 19.89
C ASP A 454 13.14 0.15 19.14
N LEU A 455 11.90 0.58 18.93
CA LEU A 455 11.51 1.88 18.44
C LEU A 455 10.60 2.54 19.49
N TYR A 456 10.61 3.87 19.52
CA TYR A 456 9.99 4.70 20.56
C TYR A 456 9.04 5.74 19.96
#